data_AF-A0A7J9XLP1-F1
#
_entry.id   AF-A0A7J9XLP1-F1
#
_cell.length_a   1.000
_cell.length_b   1.000
_cell.length_c   1.000
_cell.angle_alpha   90.00
_cell.angle_beta   90.00
_cell.angle_gamma   90.00
#
_symmetry.space_group_name_H-M   'P 1'
#
loop_
_entity.id
_entity.type
_entity.pdbx_description
1 polymer ?
#
loop_
_entity_poly.entity_id
_entity_poly.type
_entity_poly.pdbx_seq_one_letter_code
_entity_poly.pdbx_strand_id
1 'polypeptide(L)'
;MRVAAVLLEQSLTCTGNVAAGDSEPVLLIPGTGLTPEPNFAWNYQRAFDAVQRPYCTVALPNHAMSDIQISAEYVVHALRALHRSSGEDVDVIGYSQGGMIGRWALKFWPDTRHLVDDLVGLAPSNHGTVDADVLCRPGCAPSVHQQRADSRFLHALNSGPETFEGIDYTVAYTFTDEVVFPNFGPPASSPLRTGDGEIANIAVQDICPGHTADHLAMGTFDPVAYAIAVDAVDGDGPADADRIDGAVCSRAFMPGVDPATFPADFAAFSATAGNHIATYPRTPSEPPLAPYARP
;
A
#
# COMPACT_ATOMS: atom_id res chain seq x y z
N MET A 1 10.52 -13.93 13.12
CA MET A 1 9.13 -14.04 12.66
C MET A 1 8.39 -14.96 13.62
N ARG A 2 7.17 -14.59 13.99
CA ARG A 2 6.21 -15.36 14.79
C ARG A 2 5.30 -16.23 13.91
N VAL A 3 5.18 -15.90 12.61
CA VAL A 3 4.36 -16.64 11.65
C VAL A 3 5.12 -17.88 11.15
N ALA A 4 4.41 -19.00 10.96
CA ALA A 4 4.97 -20.23 10.41
C ALA A 4 5.36 -20.05 8.93
N ALA A 5 6.53 -20.58 8.54
CA ALA A 5 7.08 -20.43 7.19
C ALA A 5 6.09 -20.84 6.08
N VAL A 6 5.35 -21.95 6.28
CA VAL A 6 4.36 -22.43 5.31
C VAL A 6 3.25 -21.41 5.02
N LEU A 7 2.84 -20.62 6.03
CA LEU A 7 1.80 -19.60 5.83
C LEU A 7 2.36 -18.39 5.06
N LEU A 8 3.63 -18.07 5.28
CA LEU A 8 4.32 -17.00 4.56
C LEU A 8 4.50 -17.38 3.09
N GLU A 9 4.95 -18.62 2.82
CA GLU A 9 5.13 -19.14 1.46
C GLU A 9 3.80 -19.19 0.69
N GLN A 10 2.72 -19.66 1.33
CA GLN A 10 1.39 -19.74 0.73
C GLN A 10 0.73 -18.38 0.45
N SER A 11 1.24 -17.30 1.06
CA SER A 11 0.68 -15.96 0.88
C SER A 11 1.12 -15.28 -0.41
N LEU A 12 2.20 -15.75 -1.03
CA LEU A 12 2.85 -15.09 -2.14
C LEU A 12 2.47 -15.76 -3.46
N THR A 13 2.03 -14.97 -4.42
CA THR A 13 1.75 -15.42 -5.79
C THR A 13 2.49 -14.51 -6.76
N CYS A 14 3.26 -15.09 -7.68
CA CYS A 14 4.14 -14.37 -8.60
C CYS A 14 3.87 -14.74 -10.05
N THR A 15 4.10 -13.80 -10.96
CA THR A 15 4.16 -14.10 -12.40
C THR A 15 5.41 -14.92 -12.73
N GLY A 16 5.35 -15.70 -13.81
CA GLY A 16 6.44 -16.62 -14.18
C GLY A 16 7.73 -15.95 -14.62
N ASN A 17 7.68 -14.68 -15.01
CA ASN A 17 8.83 -13.89 -15.47
C ASN A 17 9.63 -13.23 -14.33
N VAL A 18 9.18 -13.31 -13.06
CA VAL A 18 9.95 -12.78 -11.92
C VAL A 18 11.35 -13.42 -11.82
N ALA A 19 11.45 -14.72 -12.11
CA ALA A 19 12.72 -15.45 -12.05
C ALA A 19 13.62 -15.25 -13.27
N ALA A 20 13.21 -14.43 -14.24
CA ALA A 20 14.01 -14.18 -15.44
C ALA A 20 15.17 -13.19 -15.18
N GLY A 21 15.06 -12.32 -14.16
CA GLY A 21 16.14 -11.43 -13.71
C GLY A 21 16.50 -10.31 -14.70
N ASP A 22 15.55 -9.84 -15.50
CA ASP A 22 15.78 -8.79 -16.50
C ASP A 22 15.19 -7.42 -16.10
N SER A 23 14.50 -7.34 -14.96
CA SER A 23 13.87 -6.12 -14.41
C SER A 23 13.44 -6.31 -12.95
N GLU A 24 13.35 -5.22 -12.18
CA GLU A 24 12.83 -5.23 -10.81
C GLU A 24 11.38 -5.74 -10.76
N PRO A 25 11.09 -6.75 -9.92
CA PRO A 25 9.73 -7.22 -9.73
C PRO A 25 8.95 -6.32 -8.77
N VAL A 26 7.68 -6.05 -9.11
CA VAL A 26 6.78 -5.29 -8.24
C VAL A 26 6.08 -6.19 -7.21
N LEU A 27 6.10 -5.82 -5.94
CA LEU A 27 5.25 -6.38 -4.89
C LEU A 27 3.97 -5.55 -4.69
N LEU A 28 2.82 -6.13 -5.00
CA LEU A 28 1.50 -5.54 -4.76
C LEU A 28 0.96 -5.95 -3.38
N ILE A 29 0.66 -4.95 -2.54
CA ILE A 29 0.17 -5.13 -1.15
C ILE A 29 -1.26 -4.57 -0.98
N PRO A 30 -2.25 -5.40 -0.64
CA PRO A 30 -3.66 -4.98 -0.59
C PRO A 30 -3.98 -4.12 0.64
N GLY A 31 -5.11 -3.40 0.55
CA GLY A 31 -5.66 -2.59 1.63
C GLY A 31 -6.43 -3.38 2.69
N THR A 32 -6.94 -2.66 3.71
CA THR A 32 -7.78 -3.24 4.78
C THR A 32 -9.06 -3.86 4.22
N GLY A 33 -9.40 -5.06 4.68
CA GLY A 33 -10.60 -5.78 4.27
C GLY A 33 -10.46 -6.52 2.94
N LEU A 34 -9.25 -6.56 2.37
CA LEU A 34 -9.01 -7.08 1.02
C LEU A 34 -7.93 -8.16 0.98
N THR A 35 -8.04 -9.03 -0.02
CA THR A 35 -6.94 -9.85 -0.55
C THR A 35 -6.48 -9.24 -1.89
N PRO A 36 -5.37 -9.72 -2.49
CA PRO A 36 -4.89 -9.15 -3.74
C PRO A 36 -5.83 -9.31 -4.93
N GLU A 37 -6.63 -10.38 -4.98
CA GLU A 37 -7.53 -10.64 -6.10
C GLU A 37 -8.59 -9.53 -6.26
N PRO A 38 -9.46 -9.24 -5.27
CA PRO A 38 -10.48 -8.20 -5.41
C PRO A 38 -9.86 -6.80 -5.51
N ASN A 39 -8.65 -6.60 -4.96
CA ASN A 39 -7.97 -5.32 -5.01
C ASN A 39 -7.33 -5.05 -6.39
N PHE A 40 -6.63 -6.02 -6.96
CA PHE A 40 -5.68 -5.80 -8.06
C PHE A 40 -5.94 -6.57 -9.35
N ALA A 41 -6.69 -7.68 -9.33
CA ALA A 41 -6.79 -8.60 -10.48
C ALA A 41 -7.48 -7.99 -11.71
N TRP A 42 -8.30 -6.96 -11.51
CA TRP A 42 -9.06 -6.29 -12.57
C TRP A 42 -8.47 -4.93 -13.00
N ASN A 43 -7.34 -4.53 -12.41
CA ASN A 43 -6.66 -3.26 -12.66
C ASN A 43 -5.13 -3.43 -12.81
N TYR A 44 -4.32 -3.18 -11.77
CA TYR A 44 -2.86 -3.26 -11.76
C TYR A 44 -2.30 -4.56 -12.33
N GLN A 45 -2.89 -5.72 -12.00
CA GLN A 45 -2.42 -7.00 -12.55
C GLN A 45 -2.62 -7.07 -14.07
N ARG A 46 -3.79 -6.67 -14.58
CA ARG A 46 -4.04 -6.59 -16.03
C ARG A 46 -3.15 -5.57 -16.71
N ALA A 47 -2.89 -4.44 -16.05
CA ALA A 47 -2.02 -3.39 -16.57
C ALA A 47 -0.58 -3.90 -16.71
N PHE A 48 -0.05 -4.58 -15.68
CA PHE A 48 1.29 -5.15 -15.70
C PHE A 48 1.41 -6.34 -16.64
N ASP A 49 0.41 -7.22 -16.71
CA ASP A 49 0.36 -8.32 -17.67
C ASP A 49 0.43 -7.81 -19.12
N ALA A 50 -0.27 -6.72 -19.42
CA ALA A 50 -0.31 -6.14 -20.77
C ALA A 50 1.05 -5.60 -21.25
N VAL A 51 1.93 -5.21 -20.31
CA VAL A 51 3.29 -4.74 -20.59
C VAL A 51 4.37 -5.75 -20.17
N GLN A 52 3.96 -6.97 -19.77
CA GLN A 52 4.83 -8.02 -19.28
C GLN A 52 5.74 -7.63 -18.10
N ARG A 53 5.30 -6.71 -17.24
CA ARG A 53 6.03 -6.33 -16.02
C ARG A 53 5.95 -7.47 -14.99
N PRO A 54 7.08 -7.96 -14.45
CA PRO A 54 7.06 -8.99 -13.42
C PRO A 54 6.47 -8.44 -12.12
N TYR A 55 5.56 -9.19 -11.51
CA TYR A 55 5.01 -8.81 -10.21
C TYR A 55 4.67 -10.02 -9.36
N CYS A 56 4.61 -9.78 -8.06
CA CYS A 56 3.99 -10.68 -7.11
C CYS A 56 2.93 -9.94 -6.29
N THR A 57 2.00 -10.69 -5.75
CA THR A 57 1.01 -10.21 -4.78
C THR A 57 1.17 -10.94 -3.46
N VAL A 58 0.99 -10.24 -2.35
CA VAL A 58 1.01 -10.84 -1.01
C VAL A 58 -0.37 -10.80 -0.34
N ALA A 59 -0.90 -11.97 -0.01
CA ALA A 59 -2.14 -12.11 0.74
C ALA A 59 -1.90 -11.94 2.25
N LEU A 60 -2.31 -10.80 2.80
CA LEU A 60 -2.21 -10.53 4.23
C LEU A 60 -3.27 -11.33 5.03
N PRO A 61 -2.95 -11.78 6.26
CA PRO A 61 -3.82 -12.65 7.04
C PRO A 61 -5.19 -12.00 7.30
N ASN A 62 -6.24 -12.80 7.08
CA ASN A 62 -7.64 -12.41 7.27
C ASN A 62 -8.00 -11.10 6.53
N HIS A 63 -7.64 -10.99 5.25
CA HIS A 63 -7.96 -9.81 4.42
C HIS A 63 -7.41 -8.52 5.02
N ALA A 64 -6.17 -8.56 5.55
CA ALA A 64 -5.52 -7.45 6.25
C ALA A 64 -6.31 -6.90 7.47
N MET A 65 -7.17 -7.71 8.10
CA MET A 65 -7.93 -7.32 9.32
C MET A 65 -7.21 -7.68 10.63
N SER A 66 -6.12 -8.44 10.55
CA SER A 66 -5.34 -8.89 11.71
C SER A 66 -4.35 -7.84 12.23
N ASP A 67 -3.61 -8.15 13.30
CA ASP A 67 -2.52 -7.30 13.81
C ASP A 67 -1.53 -6.97 12.67
N ILE A 68 -1.35 -5.69 12.36
CA ILE A 68 -0.48 -5.20 11.27
C ILE A 68 0.97 -5.66 11.50
N GLN A 69 1.39 -5.82 12.75
CA GLN A 69 2.73 -6.31 13.09
C GLN A 69 2.94 -7.78 12.70
N ILE A 70 1.86 -8.56 12.59
CA ILE A 70 1.86 -9.93 12.06
C ILE A 70 1.83 -9.87 10.53
N SER A 71 0.95 -9.03 9.95
CA SER A 71 0.88 -8.82 8.50
C SER A 71 2.23 -8.35 7.92
N ALA A 72 3.00 -7.55 8.64
CA ALA A 72 4.32 -7.09 8.18
C ALA A 72 5.34 -8.22 8.02
N GLU A 73 5.18 -9.34 8.76
CA GLU A 73 6.05 -10.51 8.59
C GLU A 73 5.85 -11.17 7.22
N TYR A 74 4.64 -11.07 6.64
CA TYR A 74 4.34 -11.51 5.27
C TYR A 74 5.04 -10.63 4.24
N VAL A 75 5.07 -9.32 4.47
CA VAL A 75 5.80 -8.36 3.60
C VAL A 75 7.30 -8.62 3.65
N VAL A 76 7.88 -8.78 4.85
CA VAL A 76 9.31 -9.12 5.01
C VAL A 76 9.65 -10.44 4.29
N HIS A 77 8.78 -11.45 4.38
CA HIS A 77 8.97 -12.70 3.65
C HIS A 77 8.92 -12.48 2.13
N ALA A 78 7.93 -11.73 1.64
CA ALA A 78 7.75 -11.42 0.23
C ALA A 78 8.98 -10.70 -0.34
N LEU A 79 9.44 -9.60 0.28
CA LEU A 79 10.64 -8.87 -0.14
C LEU A 79 11.85 -9.79 -0.31
N ARG A 80 12.12 -10.60 0.72
CA ARG A 80 13.24 -11.55 0.67
C ARG A 80 13.04 -12.66 -0.38
N ALA A 81 11.81 -13.07 -0.65
CA ALA A 81 11.51 -14.09 -1.64
C ALA A 81 11.67 -13.56 -3.06
N LEU A 82 11.15 -12.35 -3.33
CA LEU A 82 11.26 -11.69 -4.63
C LEU A 82 12.73 -11.45 -4.96
N HIS A 83 13.46 -10.74 -4.10
CA HIS A 83 14.88 -10.45 -4.30
C HIS A 83 15.71 -11.73 -4.54
N ARG A 84 15.45 -12.81 -3.78
CA ARG A 84 16.15 -14.10 -4.03
C ARG A 84 15.80 -14.74 -5.37
N SER A 85 14.57 -14.54 -5.86
CA SER A 85 14.08 -15.17 -7.08
C SER A 85 14.45 -14.38 -8.34
N SER A 86 14.42 -13.05 -8.28
CA SER A 86 14.79 -12.16 -9.40
C SER A 86 16.30 -11.92 -9.46
N GLY A 87 16.98 -11.81 -8.31
CA GLY A 87 18.34 -11.28 -8.22
C GLY A 87 18.40 -9.75 -8.25
N GLU A 88 17.25 -9.08 -8.30
CA GLU A 88 17.07 -7.63 -8.37
C GLU A 88 16.47 -7.09 -7.07
N ASP A 89 16.53 -5.77 -6.87
CA ASP A 89 15.75 -5.08 -5.84
C ASP A 89 14.25 -5.11 -6.16
N VAL A 90 13.41 -4.75 -5.19
CA VAL A 90 11.96 -4.95 -5.25
C VAL A 90 11.25 -3.63 -5.14
N ASP A 91 10.48 -3.30 -6.17
CA ASP A 91 9.53 -2.19 -6.11
C ASP A 91 8.30 -2.60 -5.30
N VAL A 92 7.83 -1.74 -4.41
CA VAL A 92 6.64 -2.01 -3.61
C VAL A 92 5.55 -1.04 -3.98
N ILE A 93 4.39 -1.54 -4.41
CA ILE A 93 3.17 -0.73 -4.56
C ILE A 93 2.12 -1.25 -3.57
N GLY A 94 1.76 -0.43 -2.60
CA GLY A 94 0.78 -0.77 -1.58
C GLY A 94 -0.39 0.20 -1.54
N TYR A 95 -1.59 -0.31 -1.31
CA TYR A 95 -2.80 0.51 -1.16
C TYR A 95 -3.27 0.61 0.31
N SER A 96 -3.62 1.81 0.77
CA SER A 96 -4.21 2.03 2.10
C SER A 96 -3.27 1.52 3.20
N GLN A 97 -3.72 0.60 4.07
CA GLN A 97 -2.84 -0.13 5.00
C GLN A 97 -1.62 -0.76 4.30
N GLY A 98 -1.80 -1.31 3.11
CA GLY A 98 -0.75 -1.90 2.29
C GLY A 98 0.32 -0.90 1.86
N GLY A 99 -0.04 0.38 1.66
CA GLY A 99 0.89 1.45 1.33
C GLY A 99 1.70 1.97 2.53
N MET A 100 1.30 1.59 3.75
CA MET A 100 1.97 1.96 5.00
C MET A 100 2.81 0.81 5.57
N ILE A 101 2.35 -0.43 5.42
CA ILE A 101 2.94 -1.60 6.09
C ILE A 101 4.38 -1.92 5.65
N GLY A 102 4.77 -1.55 4.43
CA GLY A 102 6.16 -1.67 3.97
C GLY A 102 7.14 -0.94 4.88
N ARG A 103 6.76 0.24 5.39
CA ARG A 103 7.59 1.00 6.35
C ARG A 103 7.82 0.25 7.65
N TRP A 104 6.83 -0.51 8.13
CA TRP A 104 6.99 -1.34 9.32
C TRP A 104 8.03 -2.45 9.09
N ALA A 105 8.00 -3.08 7.90
CA ALA A 105 9.01 -4.06 7.51
C ALA A 105 10.42 -3.44 7.51
N LEU A 106 10.62 -2.34 6.79
CA LEU A 106 11.91 -1.64 6.69
C LEU A 106 12.45 -1.15 8.05
N LYS A 107 11.55 -0.72 8.95
CA LYS A 107 11.92 -0.23 10.28
C LYS A 107 12.42 -1.34 11.20
N PHE A 108 11.67 -2.44 11.30
CA PHE A 108 11.90 -3.48 12.30
C PHE A 108 12.65 -4.72 11.76
N TRP A 109 12.85 -4.80 10.45
CA TRP A 109 13.75 -5.74 9.78
C TRP A 109 14.74 -4.95 8.90
N PRO A 110 15.78 -4.34 9.47
CA PRO A 110 16.72 -3.51 8.72
C PRO A 110 17.40 -4.22 7.54
N ASP A 111 17.46 -5.55 7.58
CA ASP A 111 17.97 -6.36 6.46
C ASP A 111 17.10 -6.28 5.21
N THR A 112 15.86 -5.79 5.27
CA THR A 112 15.04 -5.64 4.07
C THR A 112 15.29 -4.34 3.31
N ARG A 113 16.09 -3.41 3.86
CA ARG A 113 16.29 -2.08 3.24
C ARG A 113 17.05 -2.14 1.93
N HIS A 114 18.04 -3.01 1.84
CA HIS A 114 18.83 -3.23 0.62
C HIS A 114 18.15 -4.20 -0.37
N LEU A 115 16.86 -4.48 -0.17
CA LEU A 115 16.07 -5.36 -1.05
C LEU A 115 14.98 -4.58 -1.78
N VAL A 116 14.88 -3.27 -1.53
CA VAL A 116 13.78 -2.42 -1.97
C VAL A 116 14.40 -1.22 -2.65
N ASP A 117 13.97 -0.96 -3.88
CA ASP A 117 14.34 0.25 -4.61
C ASP A 117 13.27 1.32 -4.35
N ASP A 118 12.04 1.05 -4.77
CA ASP A 118 10.87 1.89 -4.52
C ASP A 118 9.92 1.40 -3.42
N LEU A 119 9.40 2.33 -2.62
CA LEU A 119 8.20 2.15 -1.79
C LEU A 119 7.13 3.19 -2.16
N VAL A 120 6.16 2.73 -2.95
CA VAL A 120 5.00 3.50 -3.40
C VAL A 120 3.77 3.20 -2.53
N GLY A 121 3.24 4.23 -1.89
CA GLY A 121 1.98 4.20 -1.16
C GLY A 121 0.85 4.89 -1.95
N LEU A 122 -0.20 4.15 -2.27
CA LEU A 122 -1.47 4.64 -2.82
C LEU A 122 -2.45 4.89 -1.66
N ALA A 123 -2.77 6.15 -1.41
CA ALA A 123 -3.58 6.60 -0.26
C ALA A 123 -3.17 5.96 1.08
N PRO A 124 -1.86 5.94 1.44
CA PRO A 124 -1.38 5.20 2.60
C PRO A 124 -1.83 5.85 3.91
N SER A 125 -2.13 5.03 4.93
CA SER A 125 -2.50 5.49 6.27
C SER A 125 -1.28 5.76 7.17
N ASN A 126 -0.26 6.42 6.63
CA ASN A 126 1.05 6.64 7.28
C ASN A 126 0.96 7.30 8.67
N HIS A 127 -0.02 8.17 8.87
CA HIS A 127 -0.31 8.82 10.15
C HIS A 127 -1.74 8.52 10.64
N GLY A 128 -2.34 7.46 10.11
CA GLY A 128 -3.63 6.94 10.54
C GLY A 128 -4.82 7.73 10.01
N THR A 129 -5.96 7.56 10.66
CA THR A 129 -7.17 8.28 10.28
C THR A 129 -8.07 8.50 11.48
N VAL A 130 -8.79 9.62 11.46
CA VAL A 130 -9.84 9.89 12.44
C VAL A 130 -11.12 9.08 12.15
N ASP A 131 -11.31 8.56 10.94
CA ASP A 131 -12.44 7.67 10.63
C ASP A 131 -12.42 6.39 11.47
N ALA A 132 -11.21 5.88 11.73
CA ALA A 132 -11.01 4.70 12.57
C ALA A 132 -11.53 4.91 14.01
N ASP A 133 -11.53 6.15 14.53
CA ASP A 133 -12.08 6.45 15.85
C ASP A 133 -13.60 6.24 15.92
N VAL A 134 -14.29 6.39 14.78
CA VAL A 134 -15.73 6.13 14.65
C VAL A 134 -15.97 4.63 14.52
N LEU A 135 -15.23 3.96 13.63
CA LEU A 135 -15.35 2.52 13.40
C LEU A 135 -15.03 1.67 14.65
N CYS A 136 -14.18 2.18 15.54
CA CYS A 136 -13.75 1.49 16.76
C CYS A 136 -14.69 1.66 17.97
N ARG A 137 -15.92 2.16 17.82
CA ARG A 137 -16.90 2.26 18.91
C ARG A 137 -17.99 1.17 18.77
N PRO A 138 -18.15 0.23 19.74
CA PRO A 138 -17.40 0.03 21.00
C PRO A 138 -16.11 -0.80 20.84
N GLY A 139 -15.80 -1.23 19.62
CA GLY A 139 -14.60 -1.98 19.26
C GLY A 139 -14.56 -2.20 17.75
N CYS A 140 -13.41 -2.59 17.23
CA CYS A 140 -13.14 -2.83 15.81
C CYS A 140 -12.09 -3.95 15.68
N ALA A 141 -11.69 -4.25 14.45
CA ALA A 141 -10.62 -5.20 14.19
C ALA A 141 -9.24 -4.67 14.65
N PRO A 142 -8.27 -5.55 14.95
CA PRO A 142 -6.90 -5.18 15.28
C PRO A 142 -6.25 -4.15 14.35
N SER A 143 -6.31 -4.34 13.03
CA SER A 143 -5.70 -3.39 12.09
C SER A 143 -6.39 -2.03 12.07
N VAL A 144 -7.69 -1.99 12.34
CA VAL A 144 -8.44 -0.71 12.42
C VAL A 144 -8.04 0.05 13.67
N HIS A 145 -7.89 -0.63 14.82
CA HIS A 145 -7.32 0.00 16.02
C HIS A 145 -5.92 0.57 15.75
N GLN A 146 -5.08 -0.16 15.04
CA GLN A 146 -3.71 0.25 14.74
C GLN A 146 -3.62 1.40 13.72
N GLN A 147 -4.65 1.61 12.90
CA GLN A 147 -4.73 2.74 11.95
C GLN A 147 -5.37 4.00 12.55
N ARG A 148 -5.77 4.00 13.81
CA ARG A 148 -6.14 5.25 14.51
C ARG A 148 -4.91 6.11 14.70
N ALA A 149 -5.03 7.42 14.47
CA ALA A 149 -3.91 8.37 14.54
C ALA A 149 -3.19 8.38 15.91
N ASP A 150 -3.89 8.02 17.00
CA ASP A 150 -3.36 7.94 18.37
C ASP A 150 -2.92 6.52 18.79
N SER A 151 -2.85 5.57 17.86
CA SER A 151 -2.50 4.18 18.15
C SER A 151 -1.05 4.03 18.60
N ARG A 152 -0.79 3.04 19.47
CA ARG A 152 0.59 2.70 19.86
C ARG A 152 1.39 2.23 18.65
N PHE A 153 0.75 1.55 17.72
CA PHE A 153 1.33 1.12 16.45
C PHE A 153 1.87 2.30 15.65
N LEU A 154 1.06 3.34 15.39
CA LEU A 154 1.53 4.49 14.61
C LEU A 154 2.55 5.33 15.37
N HIS A 155 2.44 5.43 16.69
CA HIS A 155 3.50 6.02 17.49
C HIS A 155 4.83 5.26 17.35
N ALA A 156 4.82 3.93 17.33
CA ALA A 156 6.01 3.12 17.11
C ALA A 156 6.53 3.26 15.66
N LEU A 157 5.65 3.19 14.66
CA LEU A 157 6.02 3.32 13.25
C LEU A 157 6.68 4.68 12.94
N ASN A 158 6.09 5.76 13.46
CA ASN A 158 6.53 7.13 13.23
C ASN A 158 7.55 7.63 14.29
N SER A 159 8.09 6.74 15.12
CA SER A 159 9.16 7.10 16.05
C SER A 159 10.52 7.17 15.33
N GLY A 160 11.21 8.31 15.37
CA GLY A 160 12.44 8.48 14.58
C GLY A 160 12.14 8.64 13.08
N PRO A 161 13.03 8.22 12.16
CA PRO A 161 12.85 8.44 10.73
C PRO A 161 11.68 7.62 10.16
N GLU A 162 10.95 8.23 9.22
CA GLU A 162 9.87 7.60 8.47
C GLU A 162 10.37 6.87 7.22
N THR A 163 11.50 7.31 6.67
CA THR A 163 12.19 6.77 5.49
C THR A 163 13.67 6.45 5.77
N PHE A 164 14.30 5.67 4.90
CA PHE A 164 15.69 5.22 5.03
C PHE A 164 16.48 5.48 3.75
N GLU A 165 17.75 5.86 3.89
CA GLU A 165 18.68 6.11 2.79
C GLU A 165 18.75 4.94 1.80
N GLY A 166 18.86 5.26 0.51
CA GLY A 166 18.96 4.31 -0.60
C GLY A 166 17.65 3.64 -0.98
N ILE A 167 16.51 4.23 -0.59
CA ILE A 167 15.16 3.80 -0.99
C ILE A 167 14.39 5.05 -1.40
N ASP A 168 13.66 4.95 -2.49
CA ASP A 168 12.81 6.00 -3.03
C ASP A 168 11.38 5.83 -2.55
N TYR A 169 10.80 6.90 -1.99
CA TYR A 169 9.47 6.87 -1.38
C TYR A 169 8.51 7.76 -2.13
N THR A 170 7.49 7.15 -2.71
CA THR A 170 6.42 7.87 -3.41
C THR A 170 5.11 7.70 -2.66
N VAL A 171 4.44 8.81 -2.35
CA VAL A 171 3.09 8.82 -1.78
C VAL A 171 2.15 9.49 -2.76
N ALA A 172 1.31 8.70 -3.43
CA ALA A 172 0.17 9.19 -4.19
C ALA A 172 -1.04 9.29 -3.25
N TYR A 173 -1.59 10.49 -3.05
CA TYR A 173 -2.74 10.69 -2.18
C TYR A 173 -3.76 11.65 -2.80
N THR A 174 -4.92 11.82 -2.15
CA THR A 174 -5.98 12.69 -2.64
C THR A 174 -6.55 13.54 -1.52
N PHE A 175 -6.84 14.82 -1.81
CA PHE A 175 -7.46 15.71 -0.84
C PHE A 175 -8.92 15.35 -0.52
N THR A 176 -9.55 14.55 -1.37
CA THR A 176 -10.95 14.10 -1.23
C THR A 176 -11.08 12.72 -0.58
N ASP A 177 -10.00 12.20 0.01
CA ASP A 177 -9.99 10.93 0.72
C ASP A 177 -10.96 10.97 1.92
N GLU A 178 -11.94 10.07 1.91
CA GLU A 178 -12.99 9.93 2.91
C GLU A 178 -12.69 8.89 3.99
N VAL A 179 -11.64 8.08 3.81
CA VAL A 179 -11.26 6.99 4.72
C VAL A 179 -10.00 7.34 5.49
N VAL A 180 -8.94 7.79 4.80
CA VAL A 180 -7.70 8.31 5.38
C VAL A 180 -7.79 9.82 5.41
N PHE A 181 -8.29 10.36 6.52
CA PHE A 181 -8.45 11.81 6.65
C PHE A 181 -8.07 12.33 8.06
N PRO A 182 -7.64 13.60 8.17
CA PRO A 182 -7.54 14.61 7.10
C PRO A 182 -6.39 14.35 6.12
N ASN A 183 -6.66 14.50 4.82
CA ASN A 183 -5.65 14.53 3.77
C ASN A 183 -5.61 15.87 3.02
N PHE A 184 -6.46 16.83 3.40
CA PHE A 184 -6.36 18.22 2.95
C PHE A 184 -5.50 19.03 3.93
N GLY A 185 -4.57 19.83 3.40
CA GLY A 185 -3.74 20.75 4.19
C GLY A 185 -2.76 20.06 5.15
N PRO A 186 -1.86 20.82 5.80
CA PRO A 186 -0.90 20.26 6.75
C PRO A 186 -1.47 20.19 8.19
N PRO A 187 -1.21 19.11 8.96
CA PRO A 187 -0.58 17.86 8.52
C PRO A 187 -1.62 16.90 7.89
N ALA A 188 -1.45 16.60 6.59
CA ALA A 188 -2.18 15.52 5.92
C ALA A 188 -1.66 14.17 6.41
N SER A 189 -2.51 13.15 6.44
CA SER A 189 -2.16 11.85 7.02
C SER A 189 -1.19 11.04 6.15
N SER A 190 -1.43 10.99 4.84
CA SER A 190 -0.64 10.15 3.93
C SER A 190 0.82 10.60 3.75
N PRO A 191 1.14 11.91 3.62
CA PRO A 191 2.50 12.33 3.35
C PRO A 191 3.54 11.90 4.39
N LEU A 192 4.70 11.46 3.89
CA LEU A 192 5.90 11.18 4.68
C LEU A 192 6.69 12.47 4.94
N ARG A 193 7.36 12.55 6.10
CA ARG A 193 7.92 13.81 6.58
C ARG A 193 9.39 13.77 6.99
N THR A 194 9.93 12.61 7.36
CA THR A 194 11.27 12.53 7.95
C THR A 194 12.03 11.30 7.51
N GLY A 195 13.36 11.35 7.60
CA GLY A 195 14.26 10.26 7.22
C GLY A 195 15.20 10.67 6.12
N ASP A 196 16.05 9.73 5.73
CA ASP A 196 17.18 9.96 4.83
C ASP A 196 16.95 9.35 3.43
N GLY A 197 15.77 8.77 3.17
CA GLY A 197 15.34 8.35 1.83
C GLY A 197 14.74 9.51 1.04
N GLU A 198 14.74 9.42 -0.28
CA GLU A 198 14.14 10.45 -1.13
C GLU A 198 12.61 10.34 -1.08
N ILE A 199 11.91 11.49 -0.99
CA ILE A 199 10.46 11.52 -0.75
C ILE A 199 9.78 12.37 -1.81
N ALA A 200 8.85 11.77 -2.55
CA ALA A 200 7.83 12.45 -3.32
C ALA A 200 6.45 12.26 -2.68
N ASN A 201 5.86 13.33 -2.15
CA ASN A 201 4.46 13.34 -1.73
C ASN A 201 3.65 14.10 -2.78
N ILE A 202 2.83 13.38 -3.54
CA ILE A 202 2.09 13.95 -4.68
C ILE A 202 0.60 13.74 -4.45
N ALA A 203 -0.14 14.84 -4.29
CA ALA A 203 -1.58 14.77 -4.38
C ALA A 203 -1.96 14.62 -5.86
N VAL A 204 -2.97 13.81 -6.18
CA VAL A 204 -3.48 13.72 -7.56
C VAL A 204 -3.97 15.08 -8.08
N GLN A 205 -4.33 15.99 -7.18
CA GLN A 205 -4.69 17.37 -7.50
C GLN A 205 -3.49 18.27 -7.86
N ASP A 206 -2.27 17.91 -7.49
CA ASP A 206 -1.07 18.66 -7.89
C ASP A 206 -0.81 18.50 -9.40
N ILE A 207 -1.15 17.34 -9.96
CA ILE A 207 -1.11 17.06 -11.41
C ILE A 207 -2.42 17.52 -12.08
N CYS A 208 -3.55 17.22 -11.47
CA CYS A 208 -4.88 17.46 -12.02
C CYS A 208 -5.76 18.27 -11.03
N PRO A 209 -5.71 19.62 -11.02
CA PRO A 209 -6.31 20.45 -9.96
C PRO A 209 -7.81 20.25 -9.68
N GLY A 210 -8.57 19.75 -10.66
CA GLY A 210 -10.01 19.47 -10.52
C GLY A 210 -10.35 18.00 -10.26
N HIS A 211 -9.35 17.15 -10.03
CA HIS A 211 -9.52 15.70 -9.91
C HIS A 211 -10.16 15.30 -8.58
N THR A 212 -11.11 14.37 -8.64
CA THR A 212 -11.97 14.00 -7.50
C THR A 212 -11.88 12.52 -7.16
N ALA A 213 -10.66 11.98 -7.11
CA ALA A 213 -10.43 10.60 -6.67
C ALA A 213 -10.75 10.44 -5.17
N ASP A 214 -11.56 9.45 -4.82
CA ASP A 214 -11.79 9.06 -3.42
C ASP A 214 -10.76 8.00 -2.97
N HIS A 215 -10.85 7.53 -1.73
CA HIS A 215 -9.90 6.54 -1.20
C HIS A 215 -9.87 5.27 -2.05
N LEU A 216 -11.05 4.79 -2.47
CA LEU A 216 -11.20 3.54 -3.19
C LEU A 216 -10.62 3.65 -4.60
N ALA A 217 -10.84 4.78 -5.26
CA ALA A 217 -10.32 5.06 -6.60
C ALA A 217 -8.79 4.99 -6.62
N MET A 218 -8.12 5.60 -5.64
CA MET A 218 -6.65 5.71 -5.56
C MET A 218 -5.94 4.34 -5.63
N GLY A 219 -6.53 3.30 -5.06
CA GLY A 219 -5.97 1.95 -5.02
C GLY A 219 -6.48 1.00 -6.09
N THR A 220 -7.33 1.47 -7.02
CA THR A 220 -8.03 0.57 -7.95
C THR A 220 -8.11 1.07 -9.38
N PHE A 221 -8.73 2.21 -9.65
CA PHE A 221 -9.07 2.60 -11.02
C PHE A 221 -8.58 4.00 -11.41
N ASP A 222 -8.04 4.75 -10.46
CA ASP A 222 -7.64 6.13 -10.69
C ASP A 222 -6.45 6.25 -11.67
N PRO A 223 -6.60 6.96 -12.80
CA PRO A 223 -5.54 7.07 -13.79
C PRO A 223 -4.34 7.89 -13.30
N VAL A 224 -4.56 8.89 -12.43
CA VAL A 224 -3.48 9.78 -11.96
C VAL A 224 -2.66 9.06 -10.89
N ALA A 225 -3.30 8.35 -9.97
CA ALA A 225 -2.64 7.51 -8.97
C ALA A 225 -1.80 6.42 -9.64
N TYR A 226 -2.33 5.77 -10.69
CA TYR A 226 -1.56 4.81 -11.47
C TYR A 226 -0.35 5.44 -12.16
N ALA A 227 -0.53 6.62 -12.78
CA ALA A 227 0.58 7.31 -13.43
C ALA A 227 1.70 7.68 -12.44
N ILE A 228 1.36 8.13 -11.23
CA ILE A 228 2.34 8.37 -10.16
C ILE A 228 3.06 7.08 -9.78
N ALA A 229 2.32 5.98 -9.60
CA ALA A 229 2.91 4.71 -9.19
C ALA A 229 3.85 4.12 -10.25
N VAL A 230 3.48 4.23 -11.53
CA VAL A 230 4.31 3.74 -12.64
C VAL A 230 5.50 4.65 -12.89
N ASP A 231 5.35 5.98 -12.74
CA ASP A 231 6.47 6.91 -12.87
C ASP A 231 7.55 6.72 -11.80
N ALA A 232 7.19 6.25 -10.59
CA ALA A 232 8.15 5.81 -9.60
C ALA A 232 8.91 4.56 -10.10
N VAL A 233 8.20 3.44 -10.30
CA VAL A 233 8.83 2.12 -10.58
C VAL A 233 9.39 1.94 -12.00
N ASP A 234 9.28 2.94 -12.86
CA ASP A 234 9.92 3.00 -14.18
C ASP A 234 11.06 4.05 -14.22
N GLY A 235 11.16 4.93 -13.21
CA GLY A 235 12.01 6.11 -13.22
C GLY A 235 13.22 6.00 -12.28
N ASP A 236 14.20 6.90 -12.47
CA ASP A 236 15.24 7.11 -11.46
C ASP A 236 14.69 8.01 -10.35
N GLY A 237 14.84 7.60 -9.09
CA GLY A 237 14.31 8.35 -7.96
C GLY A 237 12.81 8.13 -7.75
N PRO A 238 12.20 8.75 -6.71
CA PRO A 238 10.76 8.67 -6.52
C PRO A 238 10.02 9.36 -7.67
N ALA A 239 8.69 9.20 -7.72
CA ALA A 239 7.88 9.81 -8.77
C ALA A 239 8.06 11.33 -8.84
N ASP A 240 8.01 11.87 -10.04
CA ASP A 240 8.06 13.30 -10.33
C ASP A 240 6.80 13.71 -11.08
N ALA A 241 6.03 14.60 -10.46
CA ALA A 241 4.80 15.12 -11.05
C ALA A 241 5.04 15.79 -12.42
N ASP A 242 6.21 16.37 -12.66
CA ASP A 242 6.56 17.04 -13.92
C ASP A 242 6.83 16.03 -15.06
N ARG A 243 7.13 14.76 -14.75
CA ARG A 243 7.30 13.69 -15.75
C ARG A 243 5.95 13.16 -16.27
N ILE A 244 4.87 13.37 -15.53
CA ILE A 244 3.55 12.80 -15.83
C ILE A 244 2.82 13.67 -16.86
N ASP A 245 2.46 13.09 -18.00
CA ASP A 245 1.70 13.77 -19.05
C ASP A 245 0.30 14.16 -18.54
N GLY A 246 0.02 15.47 -18.52
CA GLY A 246 -1.27 16.04 -18.11
C GLY A 246 -2.48 15.54 -18.91
N ALA A 247 -2.29 14.86 -20.05
CA ALA A 247 -3.34 14.11 -20.73
C ALA A 247 -4.01 13.07 -19.82
N VAL A 248 -3.33 12.58 -18.77
CA VAL A 248 -3.87 11.67 -17.76
C VAL A 248 -5.12 12.24 -17.08
N CYS A 249 -5.21 13.56 -16.91
CA CYS A 249 -6.35 14.24 -16.27
C CYS A 249 -7.67 14.09 -17.05
N SER A 250 -7.61 13.67 -18.31
CA SER A 250 -8.80 13.44 -19.15
C SER A 250 -9.21 11.96 -19.23
N ARG A 251 -8.45 11.06 -18.59
CA ARG A 251 -8.74 9.63 -18.59
C ARG A 251 -9.79 9.32 -17.53
N ALA A 252 -10.68 8.38 -17.84
CA ALA A 252 -11.67 7.89 -16.89
C ALA A 252 -11.09 6.81 -15.97
N PHE A 253 -10.17 6.00 -16.49
CA PHE A 253 -9.58 4.86 -15.79
C PHE A 253 -8.10 4.73 -16.10
N MET A 254 -7.36 4.16 -15.16
CA MET A 254 -6.03 3.61 -15.41
C MET A 254 -6.06 2.47 -16.44
N PRO A 255 -4.92 2.14 -17.08
CA PRO A 255 -4.77 0.92 -17.86
C PRO A 255 -5.19 -0.34 -17.08
N GLY A 256 -5.66 -1.37 -17.80
CA GLY A 256 -6.09 -2.65 -17.22
C GLY A 256 -7.56 -2.71 -16.78
N VAL A 257 -8.17 -1.57 -16.42
CA VAL A 257 -9.60 -1.49 -16.11
C VAL A 257 -10.43 -1.61 -17.39
N ASP A 258 -11.36 -2.57 -17.43
CA ASP A 258 -12.31 -2.72 -18.52
C ASP A 258 -13.59 -1.92 -18.20
N PRO A 259 -13.93 -0.87 -18.98
CA PRO A 259 -15.14 -0.09 -18.75
C PRO A 259 -16.44 -0.90 -18.78
N ALA A 260 -16.47 -2.04 -19.49
CA ALA A 260 -17.65 -2.89 -19.59
C ALA A 260 -17.90 -3.71 -18.32
N THR A 261 -16.84 -4.15 -17.63
CA THR A 261 -16.94 -4.94 -16.38
C THR A 261 -16.77 -4.10 -15.12
N PHE A 262 -16.27 -2.87 -15.24
CA PHE A 262 -15.99 -1.95 -14.13
C PHE A 262 -17.10 -1.90 -13.07
N PRO A 263 -18.40 -1.73 -13.41
CA PRO A 263 -19.43 -1.67 -12.36
C PRO A 263 -19.51 -2.95 -11.51
N ALA A 264 -19.28 -4.11 -12.10
CA ALA A 264 -19.29 -5.39 -11.39
C ALA A 264 -18.00 -5.60 -10.58
N ASP A 265 -16.85 -5.29 -11.19
CA ASP A 265 -15.54 -5.40 -10.54
C ASP A 265 -15.44 -4.48 -9.33
N PHE A 266 -15.85 -3.21 -9.48
CA PHE A 266 -15.88 -2.24 -8.39
C PHE A 266 -16.88 -2.63 -7.30
N ALA A 267 -18.08 -3.12 -7.67
CA ALA A 267 -19.05 -3.60 -6.70
C ALA A 267 -18.52 -4.81 -5.90
N ALA A 268 -17.80 -5.73 -6.54
CA ALA A 268 -17.18 -6.88 -5.88
C ALA A 268 -16.06 -6.45 -4.91
N PHE A 269 -15.21 -5.52 -5.34
CA PHE A 269 -14.19 -4.88 -4.51
C PHE A 269 -14.81 -4.22 -3.26
N SER A 270 -15.77 -3.31 -3.46
CA SER A 270 -16.43 -2.59 -2.37
C SER A 270 -17.20 -3.53 -1.43
N ALA A 271 -17.89 -4.54 -1.96
CA ALA A 271 -18.61 -5.52 -1.16
C ALA A 271 -17.66 -6.37 -0.33
N THR A 272 -16.51 -6.77 -0.88
CA THR A 272 -15.50 -7.55 -0.15
C THR A 272 -14.93 -6.74 1.00
N ALA A 273 -14.44 -5.53 0.73
CA ALA A 273 -13.91 -4.63 1.76
C ALA A 273 -14.96 -4.34 2.84
N GLY A 274 -16.15 -3.91 2.44
CA GLY A 274 -17.25 -3.57 3.35
C GLY A 274 -17.70 -4.76 4.20
N ASN A 275 -17.83 -5.95 3.61
CA ASN A 275 -18.23 -7.14 4.35
C ASN A 275 -17.18 -7.55 5.38
N HIS A 276 -15.89 -7.58 5.03
CA HIS A 276 -14.84 -7.96 5.98
C HIS A 276 -14.66 -6.91 7.08
N ILE A 277 -14.73 -5.61 6.75
CA ILE A 277 -14.69 -4.55 7.77
C ILE A 277 -15.87 -4.65 8.73
N ALA A 278 -17.08 -4.92 8.22
CA ALA A 278 -18.29 -4.99 9.04
C ALA A 278 -18.37 -6.25 9.92
N THR A 279 -17.89 -7.39 9.41
CA THR A 279 -18.12 -8.71 10.03
C THR A 279 -16.95 -9.27 10.81
N TYR A 280 -15.74 -8.70 10.66
CA TYR A 280 -14.56 -9.19 11.41
C TYR A 280 -14.76 -9.08 12.93
N PRO A 281 -14.32 -10.07 13.72
CA PRO A 281 -14.44 -10.03 15.18
C PRO A 281 -13.83 -8.76 15.79
N ARG A 282 -14.66 -8.04 16.56
CA ARG A 282 -14.26 -6.79 17.20
C ARG A 282 -13.51 -7.06 18.50
N THR A 283 -12.39 -6.37 18.70
CA THR A 283 -11.67 -6.31 19.98
C THR A 283 -11.92 -4.98 20.66
N PRO A 284 -11.92 -4.92 22.01
CA PRO A 284 -12.15 -3.66 22.73
C PRO A 284 -10.95 -2.71 22.69
N SER A 285 -9.76 -3.21 22.35
CA SER A 285 -8.54 -2.41 22.34
C SER A 285 -7.58 -2.86 21.25
N GLU A 286 -6.69 -1.95 20.89
CA GLU A 286 -5.51 -2.20 20.08
C GLU A 286 -4.66 -3.34 20.66
N PRO A 287 -4.10 -4.25 19.83
CA PRO A 287 -3.12 -5.23 20.25
C PRO A 287 -1.90 -4.59 20.94
N PRO A 288 -1.21 -5.31 21.84
CA PRO A 288 0.05 -4.84 22.38
C PRO A 288 1.13 -4.77 21.29
N LEU A 289 2.06 -3.83 21.42
CA LEU A 289 3.26 -3.81 20.59
C LEU A 289 4.08 -5.09 20.81
N ALA A 290 4.56 -5.64 19.71
CA ALA A 290 5.51 -6.74 19.69
C ALA A 290 6.78 -6.32 20.46
N PRO A 291 7.50 -7.26 21.12
CA PRO A 291 8.66 -6.93 21.93
C PRO A 291 9.73 -6.10 21.22
N TYR A 292 9.91 -6.31 19.90
CA TYR A 292 10.90 -5.58 19.09
C TYR A 292 10.50 -4.12 18.79
N ALA A 293 9.23 -3.76 18.99
CA ALA A 293 8.69 -2.42 18.70
C ALA A 293 8.38 -1.62 19.97
N ARG A 294 8.72 -2.16 21.15
CA ARG A 294 8.60 -1.44 22.40
C ARG A 294 9.81 -0.50 22.56
N PRO A 295 9.62 0.71 23.11
CA PRO A 295 10.71 1.63 23.41
C PRO A 295 11.68 1.09 24.47
#